data_AF-A0A0Q9LHQ2-F1
#
_entry.id   AF-A0A0Q9LHQ2-F1
#
_cell.length_a   1.000
_cell.length_b   1.000
_cell.length_c   1.000
_cell.angle_alpha   90.00
_cell.angle_beta   90.00
_cell.angle_gamma   90.00
#
_symmetry.space_group_name_H-M   'P 1'
#
loop_
_entity.id
_entity.type
_entity.pdbx_description
1 polymer ?
#
loop_
_entity_poly.entity_id
_entity_poly.type
_entity_poly.pdbx_seq_one_letter_code
_entity_poly.pdbx_strand_id
1 'polypeptide(L)'
;MTSIVAWSRIMSNREVVCAINTDLAAARTAWVTIDARLHAVGDKYEYAYSTDPTQVGSPVTAQTRNGLAISVTAPAAGFVILTP
;
A
#
# COMPACT_ATOMS: atom_id res chain seq x y z
N MET A 1 -12.13 11.47 -12.81
CA MET A 1 -11.36 10.23 -12.56
C MET A 1 -11.57 9.89 -11.09
N THR A 2 -12.00 8.68 -10.75
CA THR A 2 -12.35 8.27 -9.37
C THR A 2 -11.75 6.89 -9.07
N SER A 3 -10.51 6.70 -9.49
CA SER A 3 -9.82 5.40 -9.52
C SER A 3 -8.51 5.44 -8.75
N ILE A 4 -8.10 4.29 -8.23
CA ILE A 4 -6.79 4.06 -7.64
C ILE A 4 -6.06 3.01 -8.47
N VAL A 5 -4.76 3.21 -8.68
CA VAL A 5 -3.87 2.19 -9.22
C VAL A 5 -2.85 1.87 -8.14
N ALA A 6 -2.79 0.62 -7.72
CA ALA A 6 -1.91 0.16 -6.66
C ALA A 6 -1.19 -1.12 -7.10
N TRP A 7 0.08 -1.23 -6.78
CA TRP A 7 0.93 -2.36 -7.18
C TRP A 7 2.06 -2.57 -6.19
N SER A 8 2.60 -3.79 -6.17
CA SER A 8 3.86 -4.07 -5.49
C SER A 8 5.01 -4.20 -6.49
N ARG A 9 6.24 -3.99 -6.02
CA ARG A 9 7.46 -4.24 -6.77
C ARG A 9 8.51 -4.86 -5.86
N ILE A 10 9.01 -6.01 -6.26
CA ILE A 10 10.11 -6.70 -5.59
C ILE A 10 11.44 -6.16 -6.14
N MET A 11 12.32 -5.75 -5.23
CA MET A 11 13.70 -5.34 -5.50
C MET A 11 14.62 -6.19 -4.62
N SER A 12 15.20 -7.25 -5.21
CA SER A 12 15.92 -8.29 -4.46
C SER A 12 15.00 -8.99 -3.44
N ASN A 13 15.27 -8.87 -2.14
CA ASN A 13 14.50 -9.48 -1.05
C ASN A 13 13.58 -8.48 -0.32
N ARG A 14 13.33 -7.31 -0.92
CA ARG A 14 12.42 -6.30 -0.37
C ARG A 14 11.30 -6.05 -1.35
N GLU A 15 10.08 -6.01 -0.85
CA GLU A 15 8.90 -5.66 -1.63
C GLU A 15 8.38 -4.29 -1.20
N VAL A 16 8.17 -3.41 -2.15
CA VAL A 16 7.64 -2.06 -1.93
C VAL A 16 6.25 -2.00 -2.54
N VAL A 17 5.30 -1.38 -1.84
CA VAL A 17 3.95 -1.16 -2.36
C VAL A 17 3.73 0.31 -2.66
N CYS A 18 3.20 0.59 -3.84
CA CYS A 18 2.89 1.95 -4.29
C CYS A 18 1.42 2.06 -4.64
N ALA A 19 0.82 3.24 -4.43
CA ALA A 19 -0.50 3.54 -4.97
C ALA A 19 -0.65 5.00 -5.38
N ILE A 20 -1.28 5.24 -6.54
CA ILE A 20 -1.69 6.55 -7.03
C ILE A 20 -3.21 6.65 -7.03
N ASN A 21 -3.74 7.68 -6.38
CA ASN A 21 -5.17 7.99 -6.37
C ASN A 21 -5.48 9.13 -7.34
N THR A 22 -6.29 8.83 -8.34
CA THR A 22 -6.74 9.80 -9.36
C THR A 22 -8.09 10.44 -9.02
N ASP A 23 -8.68 10.07 -7.89
CA ASP A 23 -9.83 10.77 -7.31
C ASP A 23 -9.38 12.06 -6.65
N LEU A 24 -9.83 13.20 -7.18
CA LEU A 24 -9.45 14.52 -6.68
C LEU A 24 -10.15 14.94 -5.38
N ALA A 25 -11.23 14.24 -4.99
CA ALA A 25 -12.09 14.64 -3.88
C ALA A 25 -12.07 13.66 -2.71
N ALA A 26 -11.83 12.37 -2.98
CA ALA A 26 -11.92 11.32 -1.96
C ALA A 26 -10.63 10.48 -1.89
N ALA A 27 -10.28 10.07 -0.67
CA ALA A 27 -9.32 8.99 -0.48
C ALA A 27 -9.87 7.69 -1.07
N ARG A 28 -8.98 6.84 -1.59
CA ARG A 28 -9.33 5.54 -2.16
C ARG A 28 -8.47 4.45 -1.55
N THR A 29 -9.05 3.28 -1.38
CA THR A 29 -8.40 2.12 -0.77
C THR A 29 -8.37 0.97 -1.77
N ALA A 30 -7.23 0.28 -1.84
CA ALA A 30 -7.07 -0.93 -2.64
C ALA A 30 -6.37 -2.01 -1.81
N TRP A 31 -6.71 -3.27 -2.10
CA TRP A 31 -5.93 -4.41 -1.63
C TRP A 31 -4.83 -4.70 -2.64
N VAL A 32 -3.59 -4.77 -2.14
CA VAL A 32 -2.41 -5.06 -2.95
C VAL A 32 -1.85 -6.40 -2.50
N THR A 33 -1.84 -7.36 -3.42
CA THR A 33 -1.19 -8.67 -3.19
C THR A 33 0.32 -8.46 -3.03
N ILE A 34 0.89 -9.09 -2.02
CA ILE A 34 2.33 -9.13 -1.72
C ILE A 34 2.81 -10.58 -1.77
N ASP A 35 4.11 -10.79 -1.95
CA ASP A 35 4.70 -12.11 -2.13
C ASP A 35 4.73 -12.90 -0.81
N ALA A 36 3.94 -13.97 -0.76
CA ALA A 36 3.83 -14.86 0.39
C ALA A 36 5.07 -15.74 0.66
N ARG A 37 6.11 -15.66 -0.18
CA ARG A 37 7.44 -16.26 0.07
C ARG A 37 8.39 -15.28 0.75
N LEU A 38 8.12 -13.99 0.64
CA LEU A 38 8.89 -12.93 1.31
C LEU A 38 8.24 -12.48 2.62
N HIS A 39 6.92 -12.64 2.74
CA HIS A 39 6.11 -12.13 3.84
C HIS A 39 5.23 -13.18 4.49
N ALA A 40 4.82 -12.91 5.72
CA ALA A 40 3.87 -13.70 6.49
C ALA A 40 2.63 -12.89 6.90
N VAL A 41 1.55 -13.60 7.25
CA VAL A 41 0.36 -12.97 7.85
C VAL A 41 0.76 -12.29 9.16
N GLY A 42 0.34 -11.04 9.35
CA GLY A 42 0.71 -10.24 10.52
C GLY A 42 1.94 -9.35 10.30
N ASP A 43 2.71 -9.54 9.23
CA ASP A 43 3.78 -8.62 8.86
C ASP A 43 3.23 -7.21 8.67
N LYS A 44 4.03 -6.22 9.04
CA LYS A 44 3.67 -4.82 8.94
C LYS A 44 4.34 -4.20 7.74
N TYR A 45 3.61 -3.30 7.11
CA TYR A 45 4.13 -2.30 6.21
C TYR A 45 3.83 -0.93 6.78
N GLU A 46 4.72 0.03 6.60
CA GLU A 46 4.50 1.40 7.02
C GLU A 46 4.47 2.34 5.82
N TYR A 47 3.67 3.40 5.90
CA TYR A 47 3.74 4.48 4.92
C TYR A 47 5.10 5.20 5.04
N ALA A 48 6.06 4.80 4.22
CA ALA A 48 7.36 5.46 4.09
C ALA A 48 7.21 6.84 3.41
N TYR A 49 6.21 6.99 2.55
CA TYR A 49 5.82 8.26 1.94
C TYR A 49 4.30 8.32 1.77
N SER A 50 3.73 9.50 2.01
CA SER A 50 2.36 9.84 1.62
C SER A 50 2.26 11.31 1.27
N THR A 51 1.41 11.63 0.29
CA THR A 51 1.02 13.03 0.02
C THR A 51 0.33 13.68 1.21
N ASP A 52 -0.26 12.89 2.12
CA ASP A 52 -0.71 13.33 3.45
C ASP A 52 0.37 12.97 4.49
N PRO A 53 1.16 13.94 4.98
CA PRO A 53 2.25 13.67 5.91
C PRO A 53 1.81 13.02 7.22
N THR A 54 0.53 13.14 7.60
CA THR A 54 0.00 12.55 8.83
C THR A 54 -0.10 11.03 8.77
N GLN A 55 -0.09 10.44 7.56
CA GLN A 55 -0.11 8.98 7.39
C GLN A 55 1.28 8.34 7.54
N VAL A 56 2.36 9.11 7.40
CA VAL A 56 3.73 8.57 7.41
C VAL A 56 4.01 7.85 8.73
N GLY A 57 4.57 6.64 8.63
CA GLY A 57 4.83 5.75 9.78
C GLY A 57 3.60 4.99 10.29
N SER A 58 2.40 5.25 9.76
CA SER A 58 1.22 4.45 10.14
C SER A 58 1.35 3.02 9.59
N PRO A 59 1.06 1.97 10.39
CA PRO A 59 1.20 0.60 9.94
C PRO A 59 -0.05 0.10 9.21
N VAL A 60 0.16 -0.82 8.28
CA VAL A 60 -0.86 -1.71 7.71
C VAL A 60 -0.38 -3.15 7.86
N THR A 61 -1.33 -4.06 8.11
CA THR A 61 -1.01 -5.47 8.40
C THR A 61 -1.32 -6.36 7.21
N ALA A 62 -0.40 -7.27 6.89
CA ALA A 62 -0.59 -8.31 5.89
C ALA A 62 -1.66 -9.33 6.35
N GLN A 63 -2.61 -9.63 5.47
CA GLN A 63 -3.75 -10.50 5.74
C GLN A 63 -3.90 -11.56 4.65
N THR A 64 -4.48 -12.70 5.02
CA THR A 64 -4.83 -13.78 4.08
C THR A 64 -5.97 -13.34 3.16
N ARG A 65 -5.61 -12.65 2.09
CA ARG A 65 -6.52 -12.18 1.05
C ARG A 65 -5.83 -12.29 -0.30
N ASN A 66 -6.42 -13.05 -1.22
CA ASN A 66 -5.82 -13.37 -2.52
C ASN A 66 -4.37 -13.91 -2.39
N GLY A 67 -4.15 -14.90 -1.53
CA GLY A 67 -2.81 -15.38 -1.13
C GLY A 67 -2.31 -14.63 0.11
N LEU A 68 -1.79 -13.42 -0.07
CA LEU A 68 -1.37 -12.51 1.00
C LEU A 68 -1.46 -11.07 0.48
N ALA A 69 -2.04 -10.14 1.24
CA ALA A 69 -2.23 -8.77 0.78
C ALA A 69 -2.27 -7.75 1.93
N ILE A 70 -1.98 -6.49 1.62
CA ILE A 70 -2.18 -5.34 2.51
C ILE A 70 -3.27 -4.40 1.96
N SER A 71 -3.97 -3.71 2.85
CA SER A 71 -4.98 -2.70 2.49
C SER A 71 -4.35 -1.31 2.51
N VAL A 72 -4.20 -0.70 1.34
CA VAL A 72 -3.52 0.58 1.16
C VAL A 72 -4.53 1.67 0.87
N THR A 73 -4.47 2.77 1.61
CA THR A 73 -5.30 3.96 1.39
C THR A 73 -4.41 5.10 0.92
N ALA A 74 -4.74 5.67 -0.25
CA ALA A 74 -4.09 6.87 -0.77
C ALA A 74 -5.02 8.08 -0.59
N PRO A 75 -4.51 9.24 -0.11
CA PRO A 75 -5.28 10.48 -0.01
C PRO A 75 -5.86 10.93 -1.37
N ALA A 76 -6.82 11.86 -1.35
CA ALA A 76 -7.34 12.48 -2.57
C ALA A 76 -6.20 13.10 -3.39
N ALA A 77 -6.18 12.84 -4.71
CA ALA A 77 -5.13 13.24 -5.64
C ALA A 77 -3.70 12.84 -5.21
N GLY A 78 -3.57 11.82 -4.35
CA GLY A 78 -2.34 11.51 -3.65
C GLY A 78 -1.57 10.32 -4.22
N PHE A 79 -0.33 10.20 -3.73
CA PHE A 79 0.54 9.05 -3.93
C PHE A 79 1.08 8.56 -2.59
N VAL A 80 1.24 7.25 -2.46
CA VAL A 80 1.81 6.61 -1.26
C VAL A 80 2.85 5.55 -1.64
N ILE A 81 3.86 5.40 -0.77
CA ILE A 81 4.84 4.32 -0.82
C ILE A 81 4.84 3.66 0.55
N LEU A 82 4.72 2.33 0.56
CA LEU A 82 4.79 1.52 1.76
C LEU A 82 5.97 0.55 1.67
N THR A 83 6.65 0.37 2.80
CA THR A 83 7.76 -0.57 2.94
C THR A 83 7.52 -1.49 4.14
N PRO A 84 8.04 -2.72 4.13
CA PRO A 84 8.00 -3.63 5.28
C PRO A 84 8.83 -3.10 6.45
#